data_AF-A0A8H5CZQ3-F1
#
_entry.id   AF-A0A8H5CZQ3-F1
#
_cell.length_a   1.000
_cell.length_b   1.000
_cell.length_c   1.000
_cell.angle_alpha   90.00
_cell.angle_beta   90.00
_cell.angle_gamma   90.00
#
_symmetry.space_group_name_H-M   'P 1'
#
loop_
_entity.id
_entity.type
_entity.pdbx_description
1 polymer ?
#
loop_
_entity_poly.entity_id
_entity_poly.type
_entity_poly.pdbx_seq_one_letter_code
_entity_poly.pdbx_strand_id
1 'polypeptide(L)'
;MNAFIKALLGYDGQKQNLEGGVLGVVKAYYGCIEAQGRGSLHCHMLIWVEGGLNPNEIKKRAIEDPNSDFCKRLIVFLEDTITNSVPPLPSSSITVPSDRHHPCALRGTQMTGFSREEMCSPGARQKDLHNVVQKCQVHTHTKTCYKYCVNPSEPKECRFGLGPSALEPTSYFSPETGELTLRCLDGLVNNFNRTIIEALRCNMDIKFVGSGASAKAVLYYITNYITKTQLKTHVAFAALARAVAKLGECDPNEDVFTVRAKKLLQKCAYAMISQQELSAQQVCTYLLDLDDHFTSHQYANLFWLSFESVVEKQTPSIKCGTINNDSHDNDANRDPNLDDDIANIEEEQGMMTRLNPMKLLIAPNPL
;
A
#
# COMPACT_ATOMS: atom_id res chain seq x y z
N MET A 1 2.16 9.56 12.84
CA MET A 1 3.20 8.73 12.19
C MET A 1 4.60 8.95 12.76
N ASN A 2 5.03 10.18 13.06
CA ASN A 2 6.35 10.43 13.69
C ASN A 2 6.62 9.59 14.96
N ALA A 3 5.62 9.42 15.84
CA ALA A 3 5.73 8.53 17.00
C ALA A 3 5.92 7.05 16.61
N PHE A 4 5.25 6.57 15.55
CA PHE A 4 5.43 5.21 15.04
C PHE A 4 6.86 5.01 14.50
N ILE A 5 7.37 5.95 13.71
CA ILE A 5 8.73 5.90 13.15
C ILE A 5 9.78 5.90 14.26
N LYS A 6 9.63 6.77 15.25
CA LYS A 6 10.60 6.88 16.35
C LYS A 6 10.51 5.72 17.34
N ALA A 7 9.31 5.35 17.79
CA ALA A 7 9.13 4.42 18.90
C ALA A 7 9.02 2.95 18.48
N LEU A 8 8.41 2.67 17.31
CA LEU A 8 8.21 1.30 16.84
C LEU A 8 9.26 0.91 15.81
N LEU A 9 9.52 1.74 14.81
CA LEU A 9 10.60 1.44 13.86
C LEU A 9 11.99 1.67 14.46
N GLY A 10 12.09 2.46 15.53
CA GLY A 10 13.37 2.78 16.17
C GLY A 10 14.31 3.50 15.21
N TYR A 11 13.78 4.21 14.20
CA TYR A 11 14.61 4.81 13.16
C TYR A 11 15.50 5.90 13.75
N ASP A 12 16.79 5.75 13.49
CA ASP A 12 17.82 6.69 13.87
C ASP A 12 18.60 7.13 12.64
N GLY A 13 18.37 8.37 12.20
CA GLY A 13 19.07 8.97 11.06
C GLY A 13 20.58 9.12 11.30
N GLN A 14 21.04 9.12 12.56
CA GLN A 14 22.47 9.16 12.91
C GLN A 14 23.11 7.76 12.92
N LYS A 15 22.32 6.69 12.75
CA LYS A 15 22.77 5.29 12.69
C LYS A 15 23.54 4.83 13.94
N GLN A 16 23.24 5.41 15.11
CA GLN A 16 23.81 5.04 16.40
C GLN A 16 23.02 3.90 17.07
N ASN A 17 21.71 3.83 16.82
CA ASN A 17 20.88 2.72 17.30
C ASN A 17 21.17 1.42 16.52
N LEU A 18 21.88 0.50 17.16
CA LEU A 18 22.19 -0.83 16.63
C LEU A 18 21.19 -1.91 17.07
N GLU A 19 20.34 -1.63 18.07
CA GLU A 19 19.29 -2.56 18.50
C GLU A 19 18.10 -2.55 17.52
N GLY A 20 17.84 -1.39 16.91
CA GLY A 20 16.76 -1.21 15.94
C GLY A 20 15.39 -1.07 16.59
N GLY A 21 14.33 -1.37 15.83
CA GLY A 21 12.95 -1.40 16.31
C GLY A 21 12.28 -2.75 16.06
N VAL A 22 10.95 -2.75 15.98
CA VAL A 22 10.11 -3.96 15.83
C VAL A 22 10.34 -4.76 14.55
N LEU A 23 11.06 -4.18 13.58
CA LEU A 23 11.45 -4.82 12.31
C LEU A 23 12.97 -5.01 12.19
N GLY A 24 13.72 -4.80 13.27
CA GLY A 24 15.18 -4.70 13.27
C GLY A 24 15.69 -3.29 12.98
N VAL A 25 16.96 -3.17 12.58
CA VAL A 25 17.61 -1.88 12.33
C VAL A 25 17.11 -1.29 11.00
N VAL A 26 16.31 -0.23 11.07
CA VAL A 26 15.78 0.44 9.87
C VAL A 26 16.82 1.38 9.27
N LYS A 27 17.15 1.21 7.99
CA LYS A 27 18.08 2.06 7.23
C LYS A 27 17.40 3.19 6.48
N ALA A 28 16.22 2.93 5.96
CA ALA A 28 15.44 3.93 5.25
C ALA A 28 13.94 3.65 5.38
N TYR A 29 13.13 4.67 5.16
CA TYR A 29 11.71 4.51 4.95
C TYR A 29 11.16 5.60 4.03
N TYR A 30 10.05 5.27 3.40
CA TYR A 30 9.20 6.21 2.71
C TYR A 30 7.75 5.89 3.07
N GLY A 31 6.96 6.88 3.42
CA GLY A 31 5.54 6.73 3.73
C GLY A 31 4.71 7.84 3.12
N CYS A 32 3.52 7.52 2.64
CA CYS A 32 2.52 8.51 2.23
C CYS A 32 1.18 8.25 2.91
N ILE A 33 0.43 9.31 3.16
CA ILE A 33 -0.93 9.28 3.69
C ILE A 33 -1.92 9.53 2.56
N GLU A 34 -2.92 8.66 2.44
CA GLU A 34 -4.07 8.84 1.57
C GLU A 34 -5.35 8.84 2.41
N ALA A 35 -6.36 9.62 2.03
CA ALA A 35 -7.70 9.41 2.54
C ALA A 35 -8.45 8.41 1.67
N GLN A 36 -9.02 7.40 2.30
CA GLN A 36 -9.89 6.47 1.60
C GLN A 36 -11.22 7.11 1.23
N GLY A 37 -11.95 6.47 0.31
CA GLY A 37 -13.30 6.92 -0.10
C GLY A 37 -14.35 6.98 1.02
N ARG A 38 -14.02 6.57 2.26
CA ARG A 38 -14.84 6.74 3.47
C ARG A 38 -14.31 7.81 4.42
N GLY A 39 -13.26 8.53 4.03
CA GLY A 39 -12.65 9.64 4.76
C GLY A 39 -11.58 9.27 5.78
N SER A 40 -11.39 8.00 6.11
CA SER A 40 -10.31 7.56 7.00
C SER A 40 -8.93 7.77 6.37
N LEU A 41 -7.95 8.17 7.18
CA LEU A 41 -6.57 8.34 6.76
C LEU A 41 -5.81 7.02 6.85
N HIS A 42 -5.06 6.72 5.79
CA HIS A 42 -4.38 5.46 5.58
C HIS A 42 -2.93 5.73 5.22
N CYS A 43 -2.00 4.98 5.79
CA CYS A 43 -0.58 5.14 5.50
C CYS A 43 -0.03 3.94 4.72
N HIS A 44 0.61 4.22 3.59
CA HIS A 44 1.37 3.23 2.82
C HIS A 44 2.85 3.50 3.02
N MET A 45 3.62 2.50 3.44
CA MET A 45 5.04 2.64 3.75
C MET A 45 5.91 1.55 3.14
N LEU A 46 7.08 1.95 2.64
CA LEU A 46 8.24 1.11 2.39
C LEU A 46 9.24 1.30 3.52
N ILE A 47 9.78 0.20 4.03
CA ILE A 47 10.78 0.19 5.07
C ILE A 47 11.93 -0.69 4.65
N TRP A 48 13.12 -0.11 4.64
CA TRP A 48 14.36 -0.80 4.36
C TRP A 48 15.05 -1.17 5.66
N VAL A 49 15.29 -2.47 5.85
CA VAL A 49 15.93 -3.01 7.05
C VAL A 49 17.37 -3.42 6.76
N GLU A 50 18.23 -3.30 7.77
CA GLU A 50 19.63 -3.69 7.67
C GLU A 50 19.76 -5.15 7.26
N GLY A 51 20.70 -5.43 6.36
CA GLY A 51 20.91 -6.77 5.82
C GLY A 51 19.86 -7.21 4.79
N GLY A 52 18.91 -6.36 4.41
CA GLY A 52 18.01 -6.60 3.30
C GLY A 52 18.77 -6.62 1.97
N LEU A 53 19.07 -7.81 1.45
CA LEU A 53 19.76 -8.01 0.17
C LEU A 53 18.84 -7.73 -1.01
N ASN A 54 19.39 -7.22 -2.12
CA ASN A 54 18.63 -7.00 -3.36
C ASN A 54 17.75 -8.23 -3.72
N PRO A 55 16.49 -8.06 -4.18
CA PRO A 55 15.61 -9.20 -4.47
C PRO A 55 16.23 -10.23 -5.44
N ASN A 56 17.04 -9.78 -6.40
CA ASN A 56 17.74 -10.66 -7.33
C ASN A 56 18.85 -11.46 -6.64
N GLU A 57 19.52 -10.89 -5.64
CA GLU A 57 20.50 -11.61 -4.82
C GLU A 57 19.84 -12.63 -3.91
N ILE A 58 18.70 -12.28 -3.30
CA ILE A 58 17.90 -13.23 -2.51
C ILE A 58 17.48 -14.40 -3.38
N LYS A 59 16.90 -14.12 -4.56
CA LYS A 59 16.49 -15.14 -5.52
C LYS A 59 17.66 -16.01 -5.96
N LYS A 60 18.81 -15.40 -6.30
CA LYS A 60 20.02 -16.14 -6.68
C LYS A 60 20.46 -17.10 -5.58
N ARG A 61 20.58 -16.64 -4.34
CA ARG A 61 20.96 -17.48 -3.19
C ARG A 61 19.95 -18.59 -2.94
N ALA A 62 18.66 -18.29 -3.08
CA ALA A 62 17.59 -19.26 -2.92
C ALA A 62 17.59 -20.35 -4.00
N ILE A 63 17.96 -20.04 -5.24
CA ILE A 63 18.12 -21.04 -6.32
C ILE A 63 19.38 -21.87 -6.12
N GLU A 64 20.48 -21.24 -5.71
CA GLU A 64 21.76 -21.94 -5.46
C GLU A 64 21.65 -22.96 -4.32
N ASP A 65 21.05 -22.56 -3.19
CA ASP A 65 20.74 -23.45 -2.07
C ASP A 65 19.52 -22.93 -1.28
N PRO A 66 18.31 -23.47 -1.55
CA PRO A 66 17.08 -23.09 -0.84
C PRO A 66 17.13 -23.37 0.66
N ASN A 67 18.01 -24.29 1.09
CA ASN A 67 18.17 -24.72 2.47
C ASN A 67 19.42 -24.12 3.13
N SER A 68 20.03 -23.11 2.49
CA SER A 68 21.17 -22.39 3.04
C SER A 68 20.83 -21.77 4.40
N ASP A 69 21.85 -21.55 5.22
CA ASP A 69 21.70 -20.83 6.50
C ASP A 69 21.04 -19.46 6.30
N PHE A 70 21.35 -18.78 5.19
CA PHE A 70 20.72 -17.53 4.81
C PHE A 70 19.20 -17.66 4.65
N CYS A 71 18.73 -18.59 3.80
CA CYS A 71 17.30 -18.79 3.54
C CYS A 71 16.54 -19.17 4.82
N LYS A 72 17.12 -20.05 5.64
CA LYS A 72 16.56 -20.46 6.94
C LYS A 72 16.43 -19.26 7.89
N ARG A 73 17.48 -18.45 8.03
CA ARG A 73 17.46 -17.25 8.88
C ARG A 73 16.47 -16.20 8.40
N LEU A 74 16.33 -16.01 7.08
CA LEU A 74 15.35 -15.10 6.51
C LEU A 74 13.91 -15.57 6.81
N ILE A 75 13.62 -16.86 6.65
CA ILE A 75 12.32 -17.43 7.04
C ILE A 75 12.04 -17.18 8.53
N VAL A 76 13.00 -17.49 9.41
CA VAL A 76 12.85 -17.26 10.86
C VAL A 76 12.55 -15.80 11.18
N PHE A 77 13.28 -14.87 10.57
CA PHE A 77 13.05 -13.44 10.74
C PHE A 77 11.63 -13.03 10.29
N LEU A 78 11.18 -13.52 9.14
CA LEU A 78 9.87 -13.17 8.58
C LEU A 78 8.72 -13.79 9.39
N GLU A 79 8.85 -15.01 9.87
CA GLU A 79 7.84 -15.65 10.72
C GLU A 79 7.75 -15.02 12.12
N ASP A 80 8.86 -14.49 12.65
CA ASP A 80 8.84 -13.69 13.90
C ASP A 80 8.17 -12.32 13.66
N THR A 81 8.44 -11.71 12.51
CA THR A 81 7.96 -10.36 12.17
C THR A 81 6.49 -10.34 11.73
N ILE A 82 6.04 -11.36 11.01
CA ILE A 82 4.73 -11.41 10.32
C ILE A 82 3.86 -12.52 10.93
N THR A 83 2.77 -12.11 11.58
CA THR A 83 1.71 -13.00 12.08
C THR A 83 0.50 -12.93 11.16
N ASN A 84 -0.20 -14.06 10.99
CA ASN A 84 -1.39 -14.19 10.15
C ASN A 84 -2.44 -15.11 10.77
N SER A 85 -2.55 -15.11 12.10
CA SER A 85 -3.59 -15.83 12.81
C SER A 85 -4.06 -15.05 14.03
N VAL A 86 -5.28 -15.34 14.46
CA VAL A 86 -5.83 -14.76 15.68
C VAL A 86 -5.13 -15.41 16.89
N PRO A 87 -4.51 -14.63 17.79
CA PRO A 87 -3.90 -15.18 19.00
C PRO A 87 -4.94 -15.92 19.84
N PRO A 88 -4.61 -17.02 20.52
CA PRO A 88 -5.58 -17.75 21.32
C PRO A 88 -6.05 -16.91 22.52
N LEU A 89 -7.28 -17.17 22.97
CA LEU A 89 -7.78 -16.63 24.24
C LEU A 89 -6.94 -17.16 25.42
N PRO A 90 -6.78 -16.37 26.50
CA PRO A 90 -6.17 -16.89 27.73
C PRO A 90 -7.05 -17.98 28.37
N SER A 91 -6.43 -18.89 29.11
CA SER A 91 -7.14 -19.99 29.79
C SER A 91 -8.04 -19.51 30.93
N SER A 92 -7.71 -18.39 31.56
CA SER A 92 -8.51 -17.78 32.62
C SER A 92 -9.55 -16.82 32.04
N SER A 93 -10.74 -16.80 32.66
CA SER A 93 -11.78 -15.83 32.34
C SER A 93 -11.37 -14.44 32.83
N ILE A 94 -10.73 -13.67 31.95
CA ILE A 94 -10.30 -12.30 32.21
C ILE A 94 -11.20 -11.38 31.40
N THR A 95 -11.72 -10.33 32.06
CA THR A 95 -12.48 -9.27 31.40
C THR A 95 -11.57 -8.09 31.08
N VAL A 96 -11.66 -7.58 29.85
CA VAL A 96 -10.92 -6.40 29.39
C VAL A 96 -11.86 -5.36 28.78
N PRO A 97 -11.48 -4.07 28.72
CA PRO A 97 -12.35 -3.04 28.15
C PRO A 97 -12.79 -3.31 26.71
N SER A 98 -11.97 -4.01 25.92
CA SER A 98 -12.26 -4.38 24.54
C SER A 98 -13.33 -5.47 24.39
N ASP A 99 -13.78 -6.09 25.49
CA ASP A 99 -14.95 -6.96 25.47
C ASP A 99 -16.25 -6.15 25.33
N ARG A 100 -16.24 -4.88 25.80
CA ARG A 100 -17.42 -4.00 25.82
C ARG A 100 -17.37 -2.90 24.77
N HIS A 101 -16.17 -2.46 24.39
CA HIS A 101 -15.97 -1.35 23.46
C HIS A 101 -15.18 -1.80 22.24
N HIS A 102 -15.36 -1.09 21.12
CA HIS A 102 -14.58 -1.35 19.92
C HIS A 102 -13.07 -1.17 20.22
N PRO A 103 -12.20 -2.14 19.89
CA PRO A 103 -10.78 -2.08 20.27
C PRO A 103 -10.05 -0.83 19.78
N CYS A 104 -10.36 -0.34 18.56
CA CYS A 104 -9.80 0.90 17.99
C CYS A 104 -10.12 2.18 18.79
N ALA A 105 -11.19 2.18 19.59
CA ALA A 105 -11.57 3.35 20.40
C ALA A 105 -10.84 3.40 21.74
N LEU A 106 -10.07 2.36 22.07
CA LEU A 106 -9.36 2.20 23.34
C LEU A 106 -7.88 2.48 23.17
N ARG A 107 -7.21 2.88 24.25
CA ARG A 107 -5.73 3.00 24.32
C ARG A 107 -5.06 1.71 24.82
N GLY A 108 -5.70 0.56 24.55
CA GLY A 108 -5.29 -0.75 25.06
C GLY A 108 -5.78 -1.02 26.48
N THR A 109 -5.04 -1.87 27.20
CA THR A 109 -5.35 -2.23 28.58
C THR A 109 -5.00 -1.12 29.58
N GLN A 110 -4.72 0.12 29.16
CA GLN A 110 -4.49 1.21 30.10
C GLN A 110 -5.59 2.26 29.93
N MET A 111 -6.66 2.13 30.70
CA MET A 111 -7.78 3.09 30.74
C MET A 111 -8.08 3.53 32.17
N THR A 112 -8.42 4.81 32.34
CA THR A 112 -8.91 5.36 33.61
C THR A 112 -10.22 4.67 34.01
N GLY A 113 -10.29 4.14 35.23
CA GLY A 113 -11.50 3.48 35.77
C GLY A 113 -11.43 1.95 35.86
N PHE A 114 -10.34 1.33 35.44
CA PHE A 114 -10.01 -0.08 35.69
C PHE A 114 -8.72 -0.16 36.51
N SER A 115 -8.58 -1.16 37.39
CA SER A 115 -7.41 -1.29 38.27
C SER A 115 -6.14 -1.56 37.44
N ARG A 116 -5.05 -0.82 37.71
CA ARG A 116 -3.80 -0.92 36.93
C ARG A 116 -3.17 -2.32 36.98
N GLU A 117 -3.40 -3.08 38.05
CA GLU A 117 -2.74 -4.37 38.32
C GLU A 117 -3.34 -5.51 37.49
N GLU A 118 -4.67 -5.63 37.43
CA GLU A 118 -5.35 -6.67 36.64
C GLU A 118 -5.10 -6.48 35.13
N MET A 119 -4.95 -5.23 34.70
CA MET A 119 -4.77 -4.82 33.31
C MET A 119 -3.32 -4.93 32.79
N CYS A 120 -2.34 -4.97 33.68
CA CYS A 120 -0.93 -5.24 33.32
C CYS A 120 -0.63 -6.75 33.30
N SER A 121 -1.62 -7.59 33.61
CA SER A 121 -1.42 -9.04 33.57
C SER A 121 -1.17 -9.52 32.14
N PRO A 122 -0.28 -10.52 31.93
CA PRO A 122 -0.06 -11.12 30.62
C PRO A 122 -1.36 -11.64 29.98
N GLY A 123 -2.28 -12.18 30.79
CA GLY A 123 -3.58 -12.67 30.32
C GLY A 123 -4.51 -11.56 29.84
N ALA A 124 -4.54 -10.40 30.51
CA ALA A 124 -5.32 -9.24 30.04
C ALA A 124 -4.77 -8.70 28.70
N ARG A 125 -3.45 -8.57 28.57
CA ARG A 125 -2.81 -8.17 27.31
C ARG A 125 -3.12 -9.17 26.18
N GLN A 126 -3.02 -10.47 26.46
CA GLN A 126 -3.35 -11.51 25.48
C GLN A 126 -4.82 -11.45 25.05
N LYS A 127 -5.76 -11.29 25.99
CA LYS A 127 -7.20 -11.16 25.70
C LYS A 127 -7.49 -9.92 24.86
N ASP A 128 -6.90 -8.78 25.20
CA ASP A 128 -7.07 -7.54 24.44
C ASP A 128 -6.49 -7.67 23.03
N LEU A 129 -5.29 -8.25 22.88
CA LEU A 129 -4.69 -8.50 21.58
C LEU A 129 -5.57 -9.43 20.72
N HIS A 130 -6.10 -10.52 21.29
CA HIS A 130 -7.07 -11.38 20.60
C HIS A 130 -8.24 -10.56 20.07
N ASN A 131 -8.85 -9.73 20.93
CA ASN A 131 -10.00 -8.90 20.56
C ASN A 131 -9.65 -7.87 19.46
N VAL A 132 -8.48 -7.24 19.53
CA VAL A 132 -7.97 -6.32 18.50
C VAL A 132 -7.82 -7.04 17.16
N VAL A 133 -7.12 -8.17 17.13
CA VAL A 133 -6.88 -8.93 15.88
C VAL A 133 -8.19 -9.45 15.32
N GLN A 134 -9.07 -10.01 16.16
CA GLN A 134 -10.37 -10.53 15.75
C GLN A 134 -11.24 -9.45 15.09
N LYS A 135 -11.20 -8.21 15.60
CA LYS A 135 -12.00 -7.10 15.06
C LYS A 135 -11.33 -6.38 13.90
N CYS A 136 -10.00 -6.29 13.89
CA CYS A 136 -9.28 -5.43 12.97
C CYS A 136 -8.59 -6.19 11.83
N GLN A 137 -8.23 -7.46 11.98
CA GLN A 137 -7.46 -8.19 10.96
C GLN A 137 -8.24 -9.27 10.24
N VAL A 138 -9.24 -9.86 10.91
CA VAL A 138 -10.10 -10.90 10.32
C VAL A 138 -10.97 -10.27 9.24
N HIS A 139 -10.81 -10.77 8.02
CA HIS A 139 -11.53 -10.31 6.86
C HIS A 139 -12.97 -10.84 6.86
N THR A 140 -13.92 -9.96 6.56
CA THR A 140 -15.30 -10.33 6.24
C THR A 140 -15.59 -9.97 4.80
N HIS A 141 -15.88 -10.96 3.96
CA HIS A 141 -16.15 -10.71 2.56
C HIS A 141 -17.40 -9.86 2.37
N THR A 142 -17.29 -8.90 1.45
CA THR A 142 -18.37 -8.01 1.03
C THR A 142 -18.43 -7.98 -0.50
N LYS A 143 -19.44 -7.32 -1.07
CA LYS A 143 -19.58 -7.19 -2.54
C LYS A 143 -18.32 -6.63 -3.22
N THR A 144 -17.57 -5.76 -2.54
CA THR A 144 -16.33 -5.18 -3.10
C THR A 144 -15.19 -6.19 -3.22
N CYS A 145 -15.25 -7.31 -2.50
CA CYS A 145 -14.24 -8.37 -2.57
C CYS A 145 -14.32 -9.12 -3.90
N TYR A 146 -15.52 -9.20 -4.48
CA TYR A 146 -15.79 -9.90 -5.73
C TYR A 146 -15.97 -8.94 -6.91
N LYS A 147 -15.40 -7.72 -6.81
CA LYS A 147 -15.53 -6.68 -7.82
C LYS A 147 -15.08 -7.16 -9.21
N TYR A 148 -14.06 -8.01 -9.25
CA TYR A 148 -13.47 -8.53 -10.49
C TYR A 148 -13.97 -9.93 -10.86
N CYS A 149 -14.86 -10.52 -10.05
CA CYS A 149 -15.53 -11.78 -10.41
C CYS A 149 -16.71 -11.46 -11.34
N VAL A 150 -16.39 -11.22 -12.61
CA VAL A 150 -17.37 -10.83 -13.63
C VAL A 150 -18.14 -12.04 -14.15
N ASN A 151 -17.47 -13.20 -14.25
CA ASN A 151 -18.06 -14.44 -14.72
C ASN A 151 -18.83 -15.16 -13.58
N PRO A 152 -20.15 -15.38 -13.69
CA PRO A 152 -20.92 -16.08 -12.67
C PRO A 152 -20.62 -17.58 -12.58
N SER A 153 -20.02 -18.17 -13.62
CA SER A 153 -19.70 -19.59 -13.71
C SER A 153 -18.39 -19.95 -13.00
N GLU A 154 -17.54 -18.97 -12.73
CA GLU A 154 -16.27 -19.16 -12.02
C GLU A 154 -16.46 -19.05 -10.51
N PRO A 155 -15.67 -19.80 -9.72
CA PRO A 155 -15.68 -19.65 -8.27
C PRO A 155 -15.35 -18.20 -7.90
N LYS A 156 -16.09 -17.67 -6.93
CA LYS A 156 -15.85 -16.31 -6.44
C LYS A 156 -14.57 -16.28 -5.63
N GLU A 157 -13.54 -15.70 -6.22
CA GLU A 157 -12.29 -15.45 -5.53
C GLU A 157 -12.28 -14.06 -4.89
N CYS A 158 -11.84 -14.00 -3.64
CA CYS A 158 -11.64 -12.73 -3.00
C CYS A 158 -10.50 -12.00 -3.70
N ARG A 159 -10.75 -10.79 -4.22
CA ARG A 159 -9.70 -9.97 -4.85
C ARG A 159 -8.47 -9.74 -3.97
N PHE A 160 -8.60 -9.92 -2.65
CA PHE A 160 -7.50 -9.74 -1.70
C PHE A 160 -6.69 -11.03 -1.47
N GLY A 161 -7.05 -12.14 -2.11
CA GLY A 161 -6.45 -13.47 -1.90
C GLY A 161 -6.76 -14.06 -0.52
N LEU A 162 -7.81 -13.58 0.16
CA LEU A 162 -8.19 -14.04 1.49
C LEU A 162 -9.36 -15.02 1.40
N GLY A 163 -9.17 -16.22 1.94
CA GLY A 163 -10.17 -17.28 1.95
C GLY A 163 -9.82 -18.40 2.92
N PRO A 164 -10.80 -19.19 3.40
CA PRO A 164 -10.55 -20.28 4.33
C PRO A 164 -9.60 -21.36 3.80
N SER A 165 -9.50 -21.49 2.47
CA SER A 165 -8.61 -22.43 1.78
C SER A 165 -7.20 -21.89 1.52
N ALA A 166 -6.95 -20.60 1.76
CA ALA A 166 -5.64 -19.97 1.56
C ALA A 166 -4.72 -20.28 2.74
N LEU A 167 -4.42 -21.55 2.94
CA LEU A 167 -3.57 -22.05 4.02
C LEU A 167 -2.26 -22.59 3.45
N GLU A 168 -1.19 -22.33 4.16
CA GLU A 168 0.13 -22.85 3.84
C GLU A 168 0.81 -23.25 5.16
N PRO A 169 1.06 -24.54 5.43
CA PRO A 169 1.54 -25.00 6.72
C PRO A 169 2.99 -24.61 7.00
N THR A 170 3.80 -24.34 5.97
CA THR A 170 5.25 -24.12 6.12
C THR A 170 5.78 -23.05 5.18
N SER A 171 6.77 -22.28 5.63
CA SER A 171 7.51 -21.36 4.77
C SER A 171 8.63 -22.09 4.05
N TYR A 172 8.81 -21.82 2.76
CA TYR A 172 9.87 -22.42 1.95
C TYR A 172 10.22 -21.56 0.75
N PHE A 173 11.43 -21.76 0.22
CA PHE A 173 11.82 -21.22 -1.09
C PHE A 173 11.60 -22.28 -2.17
N SER A 174 10.98 -21.87 -3.29
CA SER A 174 10.88 -22.70 -4.48
C SER A 174 12.28 -22.94 -5.06
N PRO A 175 12.73 -24.21 -5.21
CA PRO A 175 14.03 -24.50 -5.80
C PRO A 175 14.16 -24.06 -7.26
N GLU A 176 13.03 -24.03 -7.98
CA GLU A 176 13.00 -23.71 -9.41
C GLU A 176 12.97 -22.20 -9.64
N THR A 177 12.16 -21.47 -8.88
CA THR A 177 11.91 -20.04 -9.12
C THR A 177 12.67 -19.13 -8.16
N GLY A 178 13.17 -19.66 -7.04
CA GLY A 178 13.77 -18.90 -5.93
C GLY A 178 12.77 -18.05 -5.17
N GLU A 179 11.47 -18.25 -5.38
CA GLU A 179 10.41 -17.47 -4.74
C GLU A 179 10.11 -17.98 -3.33
N LEU A 180 9.88 -17.04 -2.42
CA LEU A 180 9.52 -17.34 -1.05
C LEU A 180 8.02 -17.49 -0.91
N THR A 181 7.59 -18.66 -0.46
CA THR A 181 6.25 -18.89 0.07
C THR A 181 6.31 -18.81 1.58
N LEU A 182 5.49 -17.95 2.19
CA LEU A 182 5.38 -17.83 3.64
C LEU A 182 4.21 -18.66 4.17
N ARG A 183 4.42 -19.30 5.31
CA ARG A 183 3.41 -20.01 6.09
C ARG A 183 2.19 -19.11 6.35
N CYS A 184 1.00 -19.62 6.09
CA CYS A 184 -0.29 -18.99 6.36
C CYS A 184 -1.18 -19.92 7.19
N LEU A 185 -1.43 -19.56 8.46
CA LEU A 185 -2.21 -20.39 9.38
C LEU A 185 -3.70 -20.08 9.37
N ASP A 186 -4.09 -18.88 8.94
CA ASP A 186 -5.48 -18.46 8.82
C ASP A 186 -5.63 -17.56 7.59
N GLY A 187 -6.15 -18.13 6.51
CA GLY A 187 -6.30 -17.45 5.23
C GLY A 187 -7.32 -16.30 5.22
N LEU A 188 -8.06 -16.07 6.32
CA LEU A 188 -8.93 -14.91 6.48
C LEU A 188 -8.28 -13.76 7.26
N VAL A 189 -7.10 -13.95 7.83
CA VAL A 189 -6.42 -12.93 8.63
C VAL A 189 -5.38 -12.22 7.78
N ASN A 190 -5.47 -10.88 7.71
CA ASN A 190 -4.41 -10.09 7.10
C ASN A 190 -3.08 -10.28 7.84
N ASN A 191 -1.97 -10.20 7.11
CA ASN A 191 -0.65 -10.20 7.73
C ASN A 191 -0.48 -8.95 8.60
N PHE A 192 -0.04 -9.14 9.85
CA PHE A 192 0.24 -8.05 10.79
C PHE A 192 1.50 -8.33 11.60
N ASN A 193 2.06 -7.29 12.22
CA ASN A 193 3.09 -7.45 13.26
C ASN A 193 2.42 -7.29 14.63
N ARG A 194 2.70 -8.20 15.57
CA ARG A 194 2.04 -8.23 16.89
C ARG A 194 2.25 -6.94 17.68
N THR A 195 3.48 -6.43 17.73
CA THR A 195 3.78 -5.20 18.47
C THR A 195 3.15 -3.97 17.82
N ILE A 196 3.17 -3.89 16.49
CA ILE A 196 2.58 -2.77 15.75
C ILE A 196 1.06 -2.73 15.95
N ILE A 197 0.36 -3.87 15.85
CA ILE A 197 -1.10 -3.89 15.99
C ILE A 197 -1.55 -3.56 17.42
N GLU A 198 -0.79 -3.97 18.45
CA GLU A 198 -1.10 -3.57 19.84
C GLU A 198 -1.02 -2.06 20.03
N ALA A 199 -0.03 -1.41 19.43
CA ALA A 199 0.18 0.02 19.54
C ALA A 199 -0.81 0.84 18.70
N LEU A 200 -1.05 0.44 17.45
CA LEU A 200 -1.91 1.18 16.52
C LEU A 200 -3.39 0.84 16.64
N ARG A 201 -3.69 -0.40 17.03
CA ARG A 201 -5.06 -0.92 17.24
C ARG A 201 -5.99 -0.73 16.06
N CYS A 202 -5.45 -0.71 14.86
CA CYS A 202 -6.20 -0.60 13.61
C CYS A 202 -5.82 -1.73 12.65
N ASN A 203 -6.61 -1.92 11.60
CA ASN A 203 -6.26 -2.86 10.55
C ASN A 203 -4.89 -2.47 9.93
N MET A 204 -4.10 -3.48 9.55
CA MET A 204 -2.80 -3.28 8.92
C MET A 204 -2.51 -4.41 7.93
N ASP A 205 -1.53 -4.20 7.06
CA ASP A 205 -1.01 -5.21 6.15
C ASP A 205 0.50 -5.14 6.14
N ILE A 206 1.20 -6.18 6.57
CA ILE A 206 2.66 -6.27 6.41
C ILE A 206 3.04 -7.31 5.37
N LYS A 207 3.96 -6.97 4.47
CA LYS A 207 4.52 -7.90 3.49
C LYS A 207 6.01 -7.73 3.34
N PHE A 208 6.68 -8.84 3.04
CA PHE A 208 8.06 -8.84 2.59
C PHE A 208 8.14 -8.73 1.07
N VAL A 209 9.11 -7.96 0.58
CA VAL A 209 9.35 -7.74 -0.85
C VAL A 209 10.61 -8.51 -1.27
N GLY A 210 10.46 -9.82 -1.45
CA GLY A 210 11.59 -10.74 -1.62
C GLY A 210 12.02 -11.06 -3.06
N SER A 211 11.15 -10.82 -4.05
CA SER A 211 11.41 -11.17 -5.46
C SER A 211 11.36 -9.96 -6.38
N GLY A 212 12.00 -10.04 -7.55
CA GLY A 212 11.99 -8.97 -8.56
C GLY A 212 10.58 -8.64 -9.05
N ALA A 213 9.73 -9.66 -9.28
CA ALA A 213 8.32 -9.48 -9.62
C ALA A 213 7.54 -8.80 -8.48
N SER A 214 7.70 -9.28 -7.24
CA SER A 214 7.10 -8.64 -6.06
C SER A 214 7.55 -7.19 -5.90
N ALA A 215 8.83 -6.89 -6.13
CA ALA A 215 9.36 -5.53 -6.05
C ALA A 215 8.78 -4.62 -7.14
N LYS A 216 8.68 -5.11 -8.38
CA LYS A 216 8.06 -4.40 -9.51
C LYS A 216 6.58 -4.11 -9.24
N ALA A 217 5.82 -5.13 -8.84
CA ALA A 217 4.40 -4.98 -8.48
C ALA A 217 4.20 -3.99 -7.32
N VAL A 218 5.08 -4.04 -6.30
CA VAL A 218 5.07 -3.07 -5.20
C VAL A 218 5.38 -1.66 -5.68
N LEU A 219 6.35 -1.48 -6.57
CA LEU A 219 6.71 -0.18 -7.13
C LEU A 219 5.53 0.43 -7.88
N TYR A 220 4.89 -0.33 -8.78
CA TYR A 220 3.68 0.12 -9.48
C TYR A 220 2.55 0.43 -8.52
N TYR A 221 2.33 -0.46 -7.55
CA TYR A 221 1.32 -0.28 -6.53
C TYR A 221 1.54 1.05 -5.81
N ILE A 222 2.70 1.27 -5.19
CA ILE A 222 3.01 2.49 -4.44
C ILE A 222 2.96 3.73 -5.32
N THR A 223 3.50 3.64 -6.53
CA THR A 223 3.43 4.74 -7.50
C THR A 223 1.97 5.13 -7.73
N ASN A 224 1.07 4.17 -7.93
CA ASN A 224 -0.36 4.46 -8.10
C ASN A 224 -1.00 5.14 -6.88
N TYR A 225 -0.52 4.88 -5.65
CA TYR A 225 -1.01 5.59 -4.46
C TYR A 225 -0.43 7.00 -4.35
N ILE A 226 0.85 7.18 -4.68
CA ILE A 226 1.51 8.49 -4.72
C ILE A 226 0.87 9.38 -5.80
N THR A 227 0.62 8.82 -6.98
CA THR A 227 0.07 9.54 -8.14
C THR A 227 -1.46 9.49 -8.20
N LYS A 228 -2.12 8.98 -7.15
CA LYS A 228 -3.57 8.81 -7.18
C LYS A 228 -4.25 10.17 -7.29
N THR A 229 -4.99 10.37 -8.38
CA THR A 229 -5.72 11.62 -8.56
C THR A 229 -6.81 11.74 -7.49
N GLN A 230 -6.82 12.86 -6.76
CA GLN A 230 -7.85 13.10 -5.74
C GLN A 230 -9.24 13.28 -6.37
N LEU A 231 -9.30 13.67 -7.65
CA LEU A 231 -10.54 13.85 -8.39
C LEU A 231 -10.82 12.64 -9.30
N LYS A 232 -12.00 12.03 -9.16
CA LYS A 232 -12.46 10.98 -10.07
C LYS A 232 -12.71 11.58 -11.45
N THR A 233 -12.33 10.85 -12.50
CA THR A 233 -12.42 11.29 -13.90
C THR A 233 -13.80 11.81 -14.30
N HIS A 234 -14.90 11.17 -13.89
CA HIS A 234 -16.25 11.65 -14.20
C HIS A 234 -16.61 12.97 -13.52
N VAL A 235 -16.10 13.23 -12.30
CA VAL A 235 -16.27 14.51 -11.61
C VAL A 235 -15.45 15.59 -12.30
N ALA A 236 -14.23 15.26 -12.70
CA ALA A 236 -13.38 16.14 -13.51
C ALA A 236 -14.08 16.53 -14.82
N PHE A 237 -14.61 15.57 -15.56
CA PHE A 237 -15.35 15.82 -16.81
C PHE A 237 -16.61 16.65 -16.58
N ALA A 238 -17.40 16.38 -15.54
CA ALA A 238 -18.59 17.17 -15.23
C ALA A 238 -18.22 18.63 -14.87
N ALA A 239 -17.15 18.83 -14.09
CA ALA A 239 -16.64 20.15 -13.74
C ALA A 239 -16.12 20.91 -14.97
N LEU A 240 -15.39 20.22 -15.86
CA LEU A 240 -14.91 20.77 -17.13
C LEU A 240 -16.07 21.14 -18.06
N ALA A 241 -17.04 20.25 -18.24
CA ALA A 241 -18.22 20.52 -19.07
C ALA A 241 -18.99 21.75 -18.56
N ARG A 242 -19.16 21.88 -17.24
CA ARG A 242 -19.77 23.06 -16.62
C ARG A 242 -18.93 24.33 -16.84
N ALA A 243 -17.60 24.24 -16.73
CA ALA A 243 -16.71 25.38 -16.96
C ALA A 243 -16.73 25.84 -18.42
N VAL A 244 -16.79 24.91 -19.37
CA VAL A 244 -16.94 25.17 -20.82
C VAL A 244 -18.30 25.78 -21.15
N ALA A 245 -19.39 25.29 -20.55
CA ALA A 245 -20.72 25.90 -20.74
C ALA A 245 -20.76 27.36 -20.26
N LYS A 246 -20.11 27.67 -19.12
CA LYS A 246 -19.95 29.05 -18.59
C LYS A 246 -18.99 29.95 -19.37
N LEU A 247 -18.40 29.47 -20.46
CA LEU A 247 -17.58 30.27 -21.38
C LEU A 247 -18.34 30.78 -22.59
N GLY A 248 -19.54 30.25 -22.86
CA GLY A 248 -20.45 30.78 -23.87
C GLY A 248 -20.90 32.23 -23.60
N GLU A 249 -20.59 32.77 -22.41
CA GLU A 249 -20.89 34.14 -21.98
C GLU A 249 -19.74 35.15 -22.24
N CYS A 250 -18.61 34.75 -22.85
CA CYS A 250 -17.50 35.67 -23.16
C CYS A 250 -17.60 36.27 -24.57
N ASP A 251 -17.49 37.60 -24.68
CA ASP A 251 -17.53 38.33 -25.95
C ASP A 251 -16.30 37.98 -26.82
N PRO A 252 -16.49 37.37 -28.01
CA PRO A 252 -15.39 37.02 -28.92
C PRO A 252 -14.64 38.23 -29.50
N ASN A 253 -15.14 39.45 -29.34
CA ASN A 253 -14.52 40.66 -29.89
C ASN A 253 -13.59 41.40 -28.93
N GLU A 254 -13.60 41.09 -27.63
CA GLU A 254 -12.82 41.83 -26.61
C GLU A 254 -11.53 41.13 -26.13
N ASP A 255 -11.44 39.80 -26.19
CA ASP A 255 -10.31 39.04 -25.62
C ASP A 255 -9.43 38.38 -26.69
N VAL A 256 -8.12 38.64 -26.66
CA VAL A 256 -7.10 37.91 -27.44
C VAL A 256 -7.19 36.40 -27.13
N PHE A 257 -7.02 35.54 -28.14
CA PHE A 257 -7.17 34.08 -28.02
C PHE A 257 -6.43 33.48 -26.81
N THR A 258 -5.20 33.94 -26.53
CA THR A 258 -4.40 33.52 -25.36
C THR A 258 -5.02 33.91 -24.03
N VAL A 259 -5.66 35.07 -23.93
CA VAL A 259 -6.40 35.52 -22.74
C VAL A 259 -7.63 34.64 -22.53
N ARG A 260 -8.36 34.32 -23.61
CA ARG A 260 -9.51 33.40 -23.57
C ARG A 260 -9.12 32.00 -23.14
N ALA A 261 -8.04 31.44 -23.70
CA ALA A 261 -7.52 30.13 -23.34
C ALA A 261 -7.08 30.07 -21.87
N LYS A 262 -6.37 31.11 -21.39
CA LYS A 262 -5.97 31.21 -19.98
C LYS A 262 -7.18 31.31 -19.04
N LYS A 263 -8.17 32.13 -19.36
CA LYS A 263 -9.43 32.25 -18.60
C LYS A 263 -10.19 30.92 -18.54
N LEU A 264 -10.22 30.18 -19.65
CA LEU A 264 -10.82 28.84 -19.72
C LEU A 264 -10.09 27.86 -18.80
N LEU A 265 -8.76 27.77 -18.89
CA LEU A 265 -7.97 26.88 -18.04
C LEU A 265 -8.16 27.21 -16.55
N GLN A 266 -8.19 28.50 -16.19
CA GLN A 266 -8.44 28.94 -14.82
C GLN A 266 -9.86 28.58 -14.34
N LYS A 267 -10.90 28.85 -15.14
CA LYS A 267 -12.30 28.47 -14.80
C LYS A 267 -12.43 26.96 -14.62
N CYS A 268 -11.81 26.18 -15.49
CA CYS A 268 -11.74 24.73 -15.39
C CYS A 268 -11.04 24.28 -14.09
N ALA A 269 -9.87 24.85 -13.79
CA ALA A 269 -9.13 24.55 -12.56
C ALA A 269 -9.95 24.88 -11.31
N TYR A 270 -10.56 26.07 -11.23
CA TYR A 270 -11.39 26.47 -10.10
C TYR A 270 -12.65 25.61 -9.97
N ALA A 271 -13.29 25.24 -11.09
CA ALA A 271 -14.43 24.33 -11.05
C ALA A 271 -14.02 22.96 -10.49
N MET A 272 -12.88 22.41 -10.94
CA MET A 272 -12.36 21.13 -10.44
C MET A 272 -12.04 21.20 -8.94
N ILE A 273 -11.36 22.25 -8.48
CA ILE A 273 -11.04 22.45 -7.05
C ILE A 273 -12.32 22.61 -6.22
N SER A 274 -13.30 23.38 -6.70
CA SER A 274 -14.56 23.64 -5.97
C SER A 274 -15.44 22.40 -5.78
N GLN A 275 -15.28 21.39 -6.65
CA GLN A 275 -16.03 20.13 -6.59
C GLN A 275 -15.24 19.03 -5.88
N GLN A 276 -14.03 19.35 -5.39
CA GLN A 276 -13.22 18.40 -4.65
C GLN A 276 -13.75 18.28 -3.22
N GLU A 277 -14.36 17.15 -2.91
CA GLU A 277 -14.73 16.80 -1.54
C GLU A 277 -13.48 16.33 -0.78
N LEU A 278 -13.25 16.92 0.40
CA LEU A 278 -12.19 16.52 1.32
C LEU A 278 -12.82 15.93 2.58
N SER A 279 -12.21 14.89 3.13
CA SER A 279 -12.68 14.35 4.40
C SER A 279 -12.37 15.29 5.55
N ALA A 280 -13.19 15.25 6.60
CA ALA A 280 -12.92 16.04 7.81
C ALA A 280 -11.53 15.73 8.39
N GLN A 281 -11.08 14.48 8.29
CA GLN A 281 -9.76 14.06 8.75
C GLN A 281 -8.62 14.69 7.93
N GLN A 282 -8.74 14.75 6.60
CA GLN A 282 -7.76 15.42 5.74
C GLN A 282 -7.69 16.92 6.03
N VAL A 283 -8.85 17.56 6.20
CA VAL A 283 -8.91 18.97 6.55
C VAL A 283 -8.25 19.19 7.91
N CYS A 284 -8.54 18.35 8.90
CA CYS A 284 -7.88 18.43 10.21
C CYS A 284 -6.37 18.24 10.13
N THR A 285 -5.85 17.28 9.37
CA THR A 285 -4.39 17.11 9.23
C THR A 285 -3.74 18.35 8.63
N TYR A 286 -4.37 18.94 7.61
CA TYR A 286 -3.86 20.16 7.00
C TYR A 286 -3.91 21.36 7.96
N LEU A 287 -5.02 21.55 8.67
CA LEU A 287 -5.18 22.64 9.65
C LEU A 287 -4.25 22.51 10.87
N LEU A 288 -3.89 21.28 11.24
CA LEU A 288 -2.95 20.98 12.32
C LEU A 288 -1.49 20.98 11.86
N ASP A 289 -1.22 21.32 10.59
CA ASP A 289 0.13 21.32 10.00
C ASP A 289 0.84 19.96 10.17
N LEU A 290 0.08 18.88 9.97
CA LEU A 290 0.60 17.52 10.02
C LEU A 290 1.04 17.07 8.63
N ASP A 291 2.19 16.42 8.56
CA ASP A 291 2.74 15.89 7.32
C ASP A 291 1.81 14.83 6.69
N ASP A 292 1.71 14.86 5.36
CA ASP A 292 1.02 13.87 4.53
C ASP A 292 1.97 12.81 3.94
N HIS A 293 3.28 12.97 4.14
CA HIS A 293 4.31 12.02 3.75
C HIS A 293 5.47 12.04 4.74
N PHE A 294 6.22 10.93 4.79
CA PHE A 294 7.33 10.74 5.72
C PHE A 294 8.49 10.14 4.97
N THR A 295 9.64 10.81 5.02
CA THR A 295 10.85 10.36 4.34
C THR A 295 12.01 10.29 5.32
N SER A 296 12.89 9.32 5.10
CA SER A 296 14.15 9.24 5.83
C SER A 296 15.31 9.91 5.08
N HIS A 297 15.14 10.16 3.78
CA HIS A 297 16.13 10.76 2.90
C HIS A 297 15.52 11.93 2.12
N GLN A 298 16.39 12.78 1.59
CA GLN A 298 16.00 13.79 0.61
C GLN A 298 15.97 13.15 -0.78
N TYR A 299 14.94 13.48 -1.55
CA TYR A 299 14.74 12.98 -2.90
C TYR A 299 14.84 14.13 -3.89
N ALA A 300 15.34 13.85 -5.09
CA ALA A 300 15.35 14.80 -6.20
C ALA A 300 14.10 14.62 -7.05
N ASN A 301 13.57 15.73 -7.57
CA ASN A 301 12.46 15.69 -8.52
C ASN A 301 12.94 15.10 -9.85
N LEU A 302 12.32 13.99 -10.26
CA LEU A 302 12.50 13.42 -11.58
C LEU A 302 11.35 13.90 -12.49
N PHE A 303 11.66 14.76 -13.45
CA PHE A 303 10.71 15.18 -14.47
C PHE A 303 10.56 14.06 -15.52
N TRP A 304 9.60 13.16 -15.28
CA TRP A 304 9.44 11.91 -16.04
C TRP A 304 9.52 12.09 -17.56
N LEU A 305 8.76 13.02 -18.13
CA LEU A 305 8.74 13.26 -19.59
C LEU A 305 10.10 13.73 -20.14
N SER A 306 10.83 14.54 -19.38
CA SER A 306 12.17 14.99 -19.78
C SER A 306 13.18 13.85 -19.70
N PHE A 307 13.09 13.03 -18.65
CA PHE A 307 13.91 11.84 -18.48
C PHE A 307 13.64 10.81 -19.58
N GLU A 308 12.37 10.48 -19.83
CA GLU A 308 11.92 9.59 -20.90
C GLU A 308 12.43 10.06 -22.26
N SER A 309 12.32 11.36 -22.57
CA SER A 309 12.87 11.91 -23.83
C SER A 309 14.38 11.72 -23.96
N VAL A 310 15.14 11.81 -22.86
CA VAL A 310 16.59 11.57 -22.87
C VAL A 310 16.89 10.07 -23.06
N VAL A 311 16.17 9.20 -22.37
CA VAL A 311 16.31 7.74 -22.51
C VAL A 311 15.98 7.31 -23.93
N GLU A 312 14.89 7.80 -24.51
CA GLU A 312 14.45 7.47 -25.87
C GLU A 312 15.45 7.94 -26.93
N LYS A 313 16.14 9.07 -26.69
CA LYS A 313 17.22 9.53 -27.59
C LYS A 313 18.46 8.64 -27.54
N GLN A 314 18.75 8.03 -26.39
CA GLN A 314 19.93 7.19 -26.19
C GLN A 314 19.68 5.72 -26.56
N THR A 315 18.48 5.25 -26.26
CA THR A 315 18.02 3.88 -26.47
C THR A 315 16.62 3.95 -27.05
N PRO A 316 16.48 4.20 -28.37
CA PRO A 316 15.18 4.30 -29.01
C PRO A 316 14.40 3.01 -28.79
N SER A 317 13.18 3.14 -28.30
CA SER A 317 12.26 2.03 -28.17
C SER A 317 11.95 1.48 -29.58
N ILE A 318 11.89 0.15 -29.70
CA ILE A 318 11.62 -0.54 -30.99
C ILE A 318 10.27 -0.09 -31.61
N LYS A 319 9.38 0.52 -30.82
CA LYS A 319 8.05 0.97 -31.24
C LYS A 319 8.04 2.33 -31.95
N CYS A 320 9.14 3.09 -31.98
CA CYS A 320 9.17 4.42 -32.60
C CYS A 320 9.91 4.46 -33.95
N GLY A 321 9.77 3.40 -34.76
CA GLY A 321 10.43 3.28 -36.08
C GLY A 321 9.53 3.51 -37.31
N THR A 322 8.23 3.73 -37.14
CA THR A 322 7.28 3.79 -38.28
C THR A 322 6.23 4.88 -38.09
N ILE A 323 6.67 6.14 -38.10
CA ILE A 323 5.82 7.23 -38.58
C ILE A 323 6.64 8.00 -39.61
N ASN A 324 6.83 7.39 -40.78
CA ASN A 324 7.07 8.15 -42.00
C ASN A 324 5.76 8.21 -42.77
N ASN A 325 5.42 9.44 -43.15
CA ASN A 325 4.26 9.85 -43.91
C ASN A 325 3.97 8.89 -45.08
N ASP A 326 2.76 8.31 -45.11
CA ASP A 326 1.93 8.26 -46.31
C ASP A 326 0.49 7.85 -45.96
N SER A 327 -0.39 8.26 -46.84
CA SER A 327 -1.85 8.44 -46.75
C SER A 327 -2.74 7.21 -46.51
N HIS A 328 -3.90 7.50 -45.90
CA HIS A 328 -5.23 6.86 -46.03
C HIS A 328 -5.48 5.41 -45.52
N ASP A 329 -6.51 5.35 -44.67
CA ASP A 329 -7.52 4.29 -44.43
C ASP A 329 -7.21 2.99 -43.66
N ASN A 330 -8.06 2.82 -42.63
CA ASN A 330 -8.72 1.62 -42.08
C ASN A 330 -7.91 0.53 -41.36
N ASP A 331 -8.08 0.59 -40.03
CA ASP A 331 -8.57 -0.46 -39.11
C ASP A 331 -7.80 -1.78 -38.90
N ALA A 332 -7.82 -2.20 -37.63
CA ALA A 332 -7.54 -3.54 -37.10
C ALA A 332 -6.13 -4.15 -37.31
N ASN A 333 -5.23 -3.90 -36.35
CA ASN A 333 -4.45 -4.99 -35.74
C ASN A 333 -3.89 -4.54 -34.39
N ARG A 334 -4.56 -4.95 -33.30
CA ARG A 334 -4.00 -4.90 -31.94
C ARG A 334 -2.96 -6.01 -31.83
N ASP A 335 -1.76 -5.64 -31.39
CA ASP A 335 -0.70 -6.59 -31.00
C ASP A 335 -1.18 -7.37 -29.76
N PRO A 336 -1.41 -8.68 -29.86
CA PRO A 336 -1.97 -9.49 -28.77
C PRO A 336 -1.04 -9.63 -27.56
N ASN A 337 0.25 -9.30 -27.68
CA ASN A 337 1.22 -9.45 -26.58
C ASN A 337 1.20 -8.29 -25.57
N LEU A 338 0.62 -7.14 -25.92
CA LEU A 338 0.48 -6.00 -24.99
C LEU A 338 -0.69 -6.20 -24.01
N ASP A 339 -1.76 -6.86 -24.46
CA ASP A 339 -2.92 -7.15 -23.62
C ASP A 339 -2.59 -8.27 -22.62
N ASP A 340 -1.71 -9.24 -22.96
CA ASP A 340 -1.24 -10.28 -22.04
C ASP A 340 -0.31 -9.74 -20.93
N ASP A 341 0.55 -8.76 -21.23
CA ASP A 341 1.37 -8.11 -20.20
C ASP A 341 0.52 -7.25 -19.26
N ILE A 342 -0.51 -6.56 -19.78
CA ILE A 342 -1.43 -5.75 -18.96
C ILE A 342 -2.37 -6.64 -18.13
N ALA A 343 -2.86 -7.75 -18.68
CA ALA A 343 -3.70 -8.71 -17.96
C ALA A 343 -2.94 -9.40 -16.81
N ASN A 344 -1.69 -9.83 -17.03
CA ASN A 344 -0.83 -10.37 -15.98
C ASN A 344 -0.52 -9.33 -14.89
N ILE A 345 -0.34 -8.05 -15.28
CA ILE A 345 -0.14 -6.95 -14.35
C ILE A 345 -1.43 -6.65 -13.55
N GLU A 346 -2.61 -6.75 -14.14
CA GLU A 346 -3.89 -6.56 -13.45
C GLU A 346 -4.21 -7.72 -12.48
N GLU A 347 -3.86 -8.97 -12.82
CA GLU A 347 -3.92 -10.12 -11.90
C GLU A 347 -2.96 -9.96 -10.70
N GLU A 348 -1.69 -9.58 -10.94
CA GLU A 348 -0.73 -9.28 -9.87
C GLU A 348 -1.12 -8.04 -9.03
N GLN A 349 -1.73 -7.02 -9.65
CA GLN A 349 -2.30 -5.86 -8.96
C GLN A 349 -3.53 -6.21 -8.13
N GLY A 350 -4.37 -7.15 -8.59
CA GLY A 350 -5.43 -7.78 -7.80
C GLY A 350 -4.88 -8.28 -6.48
N MET A 351 -3.81 -9.08 -6.53
CA MET A 351 -3.13 -9.66 -5.37
C MET A 351 -2.50 -8.62 -4.40
N MET A 352 -2.19 -7.41 -4.88
CA MET A 352 -1.60 -6.33 -4.07
C MET A 352 -2.56 -5.24 -3.60
N THR A 353 -3.79 -5.16 -4.12
CA THR A 353 -4.78 -4.12 -3.73
C THR A 353 -5.47 -4.39 -2.40
N ARG A 354 -4.72 -4.48 -1.30
CA ARG A 354 -5.23 -4.57 0.08
C ARG A 354 -5.67 -3.19 0.58
N LEU A 355 -6.96 -3.02 0.93
CA LEU A 355 -7.50 -1.78 1.50
C LEU A 355 -7.31 -1.78 3.03
N ASN A 356 -6.09 -1.50 3.50
CA ASN A 356 -5.78 -1.53 4.94
C ASN A 356 -5.38 -0.12 5.45
N PRO A 357 -5.74 0.31 6.68
CA PRO A 357 -5.35 1.57 7.33
C PRO A 357 -3.86 1.82 7.35
N MET A 358 -3.07 0.76 7.46
CA MET A 358 -1.63 0.82 7.32
C MET A 358 -1.17 -0.31 6.43
N LYS A 359 -0.36 -0.02 5.42
CA LYS A 359 0.32 -1.03 4.62
C LYS A 359 1.82 -0.84 4.74
N LEU A 360 2.52 -1.89 5.14
CA LEU A 360 3.93 -1.89 5.47
C LEU A 360 4.65 -2.90 4.60
N LEU A 361 5.61 -2.43 3.84
CA LEU A 361 6.41 -3.26 2.94
C LEU A 361 7.84 -3.27 3.45
N ILE A 362 8.29 -4.44 3.91
CA ILE A 362 9.68 -4.67 4.26
C ILE A 362 10.43 -4.90 2.95
N ALA A 363 11.20 -3.90 2.56
CA ALA A 363 11.95 -3.87 1.33
C ALA A 363 13.44 -4.16 1.58
N PRO A 364 14.09 -4.88 0.68
CA PRO A 364 15.54 -4.99 0.64
C PRO A 364 16.17 -3.69 0.12
N ASN A 365 17.45 -3.46 0.46
CA ASN A 365 18.17 -2.21 0.20
C ASN A 365 17.96 -1.70 -1.23
N PRO A 366 17.71 -0.40 -1.42
CA PRO A 366 17.87 0.20 -2.71
C PRO A 366 19.38 0.19 -3.03
N LEU A 367 19.72 -0.25 -4.23
CA LEU A 367 21.10 -0.30 -4.73
C LEU A 367 21.86 1.02 -4.53
#